data_AF-A0A3P7WJ39-F1
#
_entry.id   AF-A0A3P7WJ39-F1
#
_cell.length_a   1.000
_cell.length_b   1.000
_cell.length_c   1.000
_cell.angle_alpha   90.00
_cell.angle_beta   90.00
_cell.angle_gamma   90.00
#
_symmetry.space_group_name_H-M   'P 1'
#
loop_
_entity.id
_entity.type
_entity.pdbx_description
1 polymer ?
#
loop_
_entity_poly.entity_id
_entity_poly.type
_entity_poly.pdbx_seq_one_letter_code
_entity_poly.pdbx_strand_id
1 'polypeptide(L)'
;MPNRRSLLDALLLILILDVSATAPGNTNLKARLDLSAFTFFSKTAHHVVDAEIPKIALPDVSLDITAGPGTGKVSAHDLNITKFRSPK
;
A
#
# COMPACT_ATOMS: atom_id res chain seq x y z
N MET A 1 -32.35 -25.90 -8.12
CA MET A 1 -31.51 -26.27 -6.97
C MET A 1 -30.25 -25.41 -7.01
N PRO A 2 -30.05 -24.47 -6.06
CA PRO A 2 -28.88 -23.58 -6.10
C PRO A 2 -27.58 -24.36 -5.86
N ASN A 3 -26.57 -24.07 -6.67
CA ASN A 3 -25.27 -24.74 -6.65
C ASN A 3 -24.46 -24.29 -5.41
N ARG A 4 -23.71 -25.20 -4.78
CA ARG A 4 -23.01 -24.93 -3.49
C ARG A 4 -22.07 -23.71 -3.54
N ARG A 5 -21.51 -23.40 -4.70
CA ARG A 5 -20.67 -22.20 -4.91
C ARG A 5 -21.46 -20.89 -4.86
N SER A 6 -22.65 -20.87 -5.47
CA SER A 6 -23.55 -19.70 -5.45
C SER A 6 -24.07 -19.39 -4.03
N LEU A 7 -24.17 -20.39 -3.15
CA LEU A 7 -24.51 -20.18 -1.74
C LEU A 7 -23.36 -19.54 -0.95
N LEU A 8 -22.11 -19.89 -1.26
CA LEU A 8 -20.93 -19.29 -0.62
C LEU A 8 -20.72 -17.86 -1.07
N ASP A 9 -20.92 -17.57 -2.36
CA ASP A 9 -20.83 -16.20 -2.89
C ASP A 9 -21.94 -15.30 -2.31
N ALA A 10 -23.16 -15.84 -2.16
CA ALA A 10 -24.24 -15.13 -1.47
C ALA A 10 -23.91 -14.89 0.01
N LEU A 11 -23.31 -15.86 0.71
CA LEU A 11 -22.88 -15.70 2.10
C LEU A 11 -21.81 -14.61 2.22
N LEU A 12 -20.82 -14.58 1.31
CA LEU A 12 -19.77 -13.57 1.29
C LEU A 12 -20.37 -12.17 1.03
N LEU A 13 -21.30 -12.06 0.10
CA LEU A 13 -22.00 -10.81 -0.20
C LEU A 13 -22.82 -10.29 0.99
N ILE A 14 -23.50 -11.19 1.72
CA ILE A 14 -24.22 -10.83 2.95
C ILE A 14 -23.24 -10.33 4.02
N LEU A 15 -22.09 -10.98 4.18
CA LEU A 15 -21.07 -10.61 5.18
C LEU A 15 -20.44 -9.24 4.89
N ILE A 16 -20.30 -8.87 3.61
CA ILE A 16 -19.82 -7.54 3.17
C ILE A 16 -20.91 -6.48 3.35
N LEU A 17 -22.18 -6.82 3.09
CA LEU A 17 -23.32 -5.91 3.24
C LEU A 17 -23.65 -5.63 4.72
N ASP A 18 -23.51 -6.62 5.62
CA ASP A 18 -23.76 -6.46 7.06
C ASP A 18 -22.75 -5.52 7.74
N VAL A 19 -21.54 -5.39 7.21
CA VAL A 19 -20.56 -4.39 7.68
C VAL A 19 -21.00 -2.95 7.38
N SER A 20 -21.99 -2.77 6.49
CA SER A 20 -22.51 -1.46 6.08
C SER A 20 -23.78 -1.05 6.84
N ALA A 21 -24.31 -1.91 7.72
CA ALA A 21 -25.50 -1.64 8.50
C ALA A 21 -25.22 -0.59 9.59
N THR A 22 -25.49 0.66 9.21
CA THR A 22 -25.64 1.86 10.04
C THR A 22 -26.08 1.55 11.47
N ALA A 23 -25.16 1.70 12.42
CA ALA A 23 -25.51 1.81 13.82
C ALA A 23 -26.34 3.11 14.02
N PRO A 24 -27.51 3.06 14.68
CA PRO A 24 -28.16 4.27 15.14
C PRO A 24 -27.17 4.99 16.07
N GLY A 25 -26.97 6.28 15.82
CA GLY A 25 -25.99 7.11 16.53
C GLY A 25 -26.24 7.17 18.03
N ASN A 26 -25.73 6.17 18.75
CA ASN A 26 -25.39 6.25 20.15
C ASN A 26 -23.87 6.12 20.24
N THR A 27 -23.21 7.27 20.19
CA THR A 27 -21.76 7.46 20.27
C THR A 27 -21.23 7.13 21.68
N ASN A 28 -21.44 5.89 22.13
CA ASN A 28 -20.81 5.34 23.34
C ASN A 28 -19.72 4.31 23.03
N LEU A 29 -19.46 3.99 21.77
CA LEU A 29 -18.26 3.26 21.38
C LEU A 29 -17.09 4.24 21.22
N LYS A 30 -16.53 4.69 22.35
CA LYS A 30 -15.35 5.55 22.35
C LYS A 30 -14.11 4.70 22.12
N ALA A 31 -13.75 4.48 20.85
CA ALA A 31 -12.47 3.88 20.49
C ALA A 31 -11.35 4.83 20.94
N ARG A 32 -10.78 4.58 22.12
CA ARG A 32 -9.56 5.26 22.58
C ARG A 32 -8.38 4.52 21.97
N LEU A 33 -7.83 5.09 20.90
CA LEU A 33 -6.51 4.72 20.41
C LEU A 33 -5.48 5.34 21.34
N ASP A 34 -4.89 4.50 22.18
CA ASP A 34 -3.78 4.91 23.02
C ASP A 34 -2.49 5.06 22.19
N LEU A 35 -1.51 5.80 22.69
CA LEU A 35 -0.21 5.99 22.04
C LEU A 35 0.47 4.64 21.74
N SER A 36 0.23 3.65 22.60
CA SER A 36 0.64 2.26 22.44
C SER A 36 0.09 1.62 21.15
N ALA A 37 -1.16 1.93 20.78
CA ALA A 37 -1.76 1.44 19.55
C ALA A 37 -1.14 2.11 18.31
N PHE A 38 -0.85 3.41 18.36
CA PHE A 38 -0.12 4.09 17.28
C PHE A 38 1.29 3.55 17.09
N THR A 39 1.97 3.20 18.18
CA THR A 39 3.30 2.56 18.12
C THR A 39 3.23 1.18 17.45
N PHE A 40 2.17 0.42 17.73
CA PHE A 40 1.91 -0.87 17.08
C PHE A 40 1.64 -0.71 15.57
N PHE A 41 0.82 0.27 15.18
CA PHE A 41 0.57 0.55 13.77
C PHE A 41 1.81 1.05 13.04
N SER A 42 2.61 1.93 13.67
CA SER A 42 3.88 2.42 13.10
C SER A 42 4.85 1.26 12.80
N LYS A 43 4.98 0.32 13.74
CA LYS A 43 5.80 -0.87 13.56
C LYS A 43 5.31 -1.75 12.38
N THR A 44 3.99 -1.84 12.19
CA THR A 44 3.39 -2.58 11.08
C THR A 44 3.51 -1.83 9.75
N ALA A 45 3.44 -0.50 9.77
CA ALA A 45 3.56 0.35 8.60
C ALA A 45 4.93 0.21 7.93
N HIS A 46 6.01 0.07 8.70
CA HIS A 46 7.34 -0.22 8.16
C HIS A 46 7.38 -1.50 7.30
N HIS A 47 6.66 -2.55 7.73
CA HIS A 47 6.59 -3.80 6.96
C HIS A 47 5.84 -3.63 5.64
N VAL A 48 4.75 -2.86 5.65
CA VAL A 48 3.97 -2.57 4.43
C VAL A 48 4.79 -1.73 3.46
N VAL A 49 5.43 -0.66 3.95
CA VAL A 49 6.28 0.21 3.12
C VAL A 49 7.46 -0.55 2.55
N ASP A 50 8.13 -1.40 3.34
CA ASP A 50 9.24 -2.24 2.87
C ASP A 50 8.81 -3.24 1.78
N ALA A 51 7.55 -3.69 1.80
CA ALA A 51 7.00 -4.62 0.81
C ALA A 51 6.44 -3.91 -0.45
N GLU A 52 5.99 -2.66 -0.33
CA GLU A 52 5.35 -1.92 -1.43
C GLU A 52 6.33 -1.07 -2.23
N ILE A 53 7.34 -0.46 -1.60
CA ILE A 53 8.32 0.39 -2.29
C ILE A 53 9.04 -0.34 -3.45
N PRO A 54 9.46 -1.61 -3.32
CA PRO A 54 10.09 -2.36 -4.41
C PRO A 54 9.21 -2.57 -5.66
N LYS A 55 7.89 -2.34 -5.56
CA LYS A 55 6.94 -2.54 -6.67
C LYS A 55 6.69 -1.25 -7.46
N ILE A 56 7.27 -0.13 -7.05
CA ILE A 56 7.06 1.17 -7.70
C ILE A 56 7.89 1.22 -8.98
N ALA A 57 7.25 1.62 -10.09
CA ALA A 57 7.95 1.91 -11.33
C ALA A 57 8.65 3.28 -11.23
N LEU A 58 9.96 3.29 -11.40
CA LEU A 58 10.73 4.54 -11.44
C LEU A 58 10.76 5.09 -12.87
N PRO A 59 10.70 6.42 -13.03
CA PRO A 59 10.77 7.04 -14.36
C PRO A 59 12.18 6.93 -14.92
N ASP A 60 12.27 6.87 -16.24
CA ASP A 60 13.54 6.99 -16.96
C ASP A 60 14.17 8.36 -16.73
N VAL A 61 15.47 8.39 -16.46
CA VAL A 61 16.21 9.63 -16.22
C VAL A 61 17.22 9.82 -17.34
N SER A 62 17.05 10.87 -18.13
CA SER A 62 18.04 11.29 -19.13
C SER A 62 18.66 12.62 -18.75
N LEU A 63 19.98 12.70 -18.79
CA LEU A 63 20.75 13.90 -18.53
C LEU A 63 21.73 14.16 -19.69
N ASP A 64 21.79 15.40 -20.14
CA ASP A 64 22.82 15.83 -21.07
C ASP A 64 24.11 16.07 -20.29
N ILE A 65 25.19 15.44 -20.74
CA ILE A 65 26.51 15.58 -20.13
C ILE A 65 27.42 16.34 -21.10
N THR A 66 28.25 17.21 -20.54
CA THR A 66 29.37 17.83 -21.25
C THR A 66 30.64 17.42 -20.53
N ALA A 67 31.49 16.65 -21.19
CA ALA A 67 32.74 16.15 -20.62
C ALA A 67 33.87 16.40 -21.62
N GLY A 68 34.81 17.28 -21.25
CA GLY A 68 35.90 17.69 -22.15
C GLY A 68 35.37 18.41 -23.41
N PRO A 69 35.95 18.18 -24.60
CA PRO A 69 35.51 18.80 -25.85
C PRO A 69 34.23 18.16 -26.44
N GLY A 70 33.66 17.13 -25.81
CA GLY A 70 32.50 16.39 -26.31
C GLY A 70 31.23 16.67 -25.53
N THR A 71 30.10 16.68 -26.24
CA THR A 71 28.75 16.63 -25.68
C THR A 71 28.15 15.25 -25.92
N GLY A 72 27.34 14.77 -24.97
CA GLY A 72 26.67 13.48 -25.06
C GLY A 72 25.43 13.43 -24.19
N LYS A 73 24.56 12.44 -24.46
CA LYS A 73 23.35 12.20 -23.68
C LYS A 73 23.47 10.88 -22.93
N VAL A 74 23.25 10.89 -21.62
CA VAL A 74 23.21 9.68 -20.80
C VAL A 74 21.78 9.44 -20.38
N SER A 75 21.31 8.21 -20.54
CA SER A 75 19.96 7.82 -20.12
C SER A 75 20.04 6.55 -19.27
N ALA A 76 19.33 6.57 -18.15
CA ALA A 76 19.11 5.41 -17.28
C ALA A 76 17.66 4.96 -17.46
N HIS A 77 17.50 3.72 -17.92
CA HIS A 77 16.22 3.06 -18.15
C HIS A 77 16.04 1.89 -17.18
N ASP A 78 14.80 1.44 -17.01
CA ASP A 78 14.45 0.24 -16.23
C ASP A 78 14.95 0.29 -14.76
N LEU A 79 14.88 1.49 -14.17
CA LEU A 79 15.27 1.71 -12.77
C LEU A 79 14.34 0.91 -11.85
N ASN A 80 14.91 -0.03 -11.09
CA ASN A 80 14.16 -0.88 -10.17
C ASN A 80 14.75 -0.88 -8.76
N ILE A 81 13.89 -0.82 -7.74
CA ILE A 81 14.28 -0.87 -6.33
C ILE A 81 14.35 -2.34 -5.90
N THR A 82 15.56 -2.90 -5.85
CA THR A 82 15.76 -4.32 -5.46
C THR A 82 15.59 -4.57 -3.97
N LYS A 83 15.95 -3.60 -3.12
CA LYS A 83 15.80 -3.66 -1.67
C LYS A 83 15.51 -2.26 -1.13
N PHE A 84 14.48 -2.16 -0.29
CA PHE A 84 14.17 -0.95 0.47
C PHE A 84 14.18 -1.28 1.96
N ARG A 85 14.63 -0.34 2.79
CA ARG A 85 14.60 -0.46 4.24
C ARG A 85 14.14 0.86 4.83
N SER A 86 12.96 0.86 5.43
CA SER A 86 12.42 2.03 6.10
C SER A 86 13.27 2.43 7.33
N PRO A 87 13.49 3.75 7.55
CA PRO A 87 14.15 4.25 8.74
C PRO A 87 13.26 4.04 9.98
N LYS A 88 13.89 3.90 11.14
CA LYS A 88 13.23 3.66 12.45
C LYS A 88 12.71 4.95 13.08
#